data_AF-A0A838RQ18-F1
#
_entry.id   AF-A0A838RQ18-F1
#
_cell.length_a   1.000
_cell.length_b   1.000
_cell.length_c   1.000
_cell.angle_alpha   90.00
_cell.angle_beta   90.00
_cell.angle_gamma   90.00
#
_symmetry.space_group_name_H-M   'P 1'
#
loop_
_entity.id
_entity.type
_entity.pdbx_description
1 polymer ?
#
loop_
_entity_poly.entity_id
_entity_poly.type
_entity_poly.pdbx_seq_one_letter_code
_entity_poly.pdbx_strand_id
1 'polypeptide(L)'
;MPTIQLKAKRERAVQQRHPWLFSGAIAHADAQPGEVVSVQSASGEHLAWGYYNPQSQIQVRLLRWGEAQPDRAWWWRQLERAISARAPLLADGRTSTVRLINAESDGLPGLVVDQYGEWLVLQALTLGIDGRKAWLAEMLLELTGARGVWERSDESVRKLEGLRMASGPL
;
A
#
# COMPACT_ATOMS: atom_id res chain seq x y z
N MET A 1 -5.58 -4.12 -20.37
CA MET A 1 -5.49 -3.54 -19.01
C MET A 1 -5.07 -4.67 -18.09
N PRO A 2 -4.10 -4.48 -17.17
CA PRO A 2 -3.61 -5.58 -16.33
C PRO A 2 -4.73 -6.19 -15.48
N THR A 3 -4.85 -7.52 -15.48
CA THR A 3 -5.93 -8.24 -14.79
C THR A 3 -5.44 -9.43 -13.99
N ILE A 4 -6.17 -9.73 -12.91
CA ILE A 4 -6.02 -10.94 -12.11
C ILE A 4 -7.38 -11.62 -12.05
N GLN A 5 -7.49 -12.83 -12.60
CA GLN A 5 -8.71 -13.63 -12.55
C GLN A 5 -8.63 -14.62 -11.38
N LEU A 6 -9.65 -14.61 -10.53
CA LEU A 6 -9.76 -15.52 -9.40
C LEU A 6 -10.31 -16.88 -9.84
N LYS A 7 -9.92 -17.94 -9.11
CA LYS A 7 -10.56 -19.24 -9.20
C LYS A 7 -12.02 -19.14 -8.76
N ALA A 8 -12.88 -20.00 -9.29
CA ALA A 8 -14.28 -20.05 -8.89
C ALA A 8 -14.41 -20.23 -7.36
N LYS A 9 -15.34 -19.47 -6.75
CA LYS A 9 -15.62 -19.47 -5.31
C LYS A 9 -14.49 -18.92 -4.43
N ARG A 10 -13.51 -18.20 -5.00
CA ARG A 10 -12.40 -17.54 -4.27
C ARG A 10 -12.55 -16.02 -4.14
N GLU A 11 -13.66 -15.47 -4.58
CA GLU A 11 -14.02 -14.05 -4.50
C GLU A 11 -14.46 -13.58 -3.10
N ARG A 12 -14.81 -14.51 -2.20
CA ARG A 12 -15.37 -14.18 -0.87
C ARG A 12 -14.48 -13.25 -0.05
N ALA A 13 -13.16 -13.43 -0.10
CA ALA A 13 -12.22 -12.56 0.61
C ALA A 13 -12.28 -11.11 0.10
N VAL A 14 -12.38 -10.92 -1.22
CA VAL A 14 -12.52 -9.58 -1.84
C VAL A 14 -13.85 -8.95 -1.46
N GLN A 15 -14.95 -9.72 -1.49
CA GLN A 15 -16.29 -9.26 -1.13
C GLN A 15 -16.38 -8.83 0.34
N GLN A 16 -15.68 -9.55 1.22
CA GLN A 16 -15.57 -9.22 2.65
C GLN A 16 -14.53 -8.13 2.95
N ARG A 17 -13.95 -7.52 1.90
CA ARG A 17 -12.95 -6.46 1.98
C ARG A 17 -11.66 -6.85 2.72
N HIS A 18 -11.31 -8.14 2.69
CA HIS A 18 -10.01 -8.58 3.17
C HIS A 18 -8.91 -8.02 2.26
N PRO A 19 -7.83 -7.41 2.79
CA PRO A 19 -6.86 -6.68 1.96
C PRO A 19 -5.96 -7.58 1.12
N TRP A 20 -5.94 -8.89 1.36
CA TRP A 20 -4.99 -9.83 0.75
C TRP A 20 -5.67 -10.87 -0.12
N LEU A 21 -5.06 -11.14 -1.27
CA LEU A 21 -5.31 -12.30 -2.10
C LEU A 21 -4.05 -13.15 -2.20
N PHE A 22 -4.19 -14.39 -1.74
CA PHE A 22 -3.11 -15.35 -1.74
C PHE A 22 -2.96 -16.04 -3.10
N SER A 23 -1.74 -16.48 -3.41
CA SER A 23 -1.39 -17.22 -4.63
C SER A 23 -2.40 -18.34 -4.98
N GLY A 24 -2.86 -19.08 -3.98
CA GLY A 24 -3.83 -20.17 -4.14
C GLY A 24 -5.20 -19.75 -4.69
N ALA A 25 -5.58 -18.47 -4.61
CA ALA A 25 -6.85 -17.94 -5.11
C ALA A 25 -6.80 -17.52 -6.59
N ILE A 26 -5.61 -17.35 -7.17
CA ILE A 26 -5.43 -16.82 -8.52
C ILE A 26 -5.50 -17.95 -9.55
N ALA A 27 -6.35 -17.80 -10.56
CA ALA A 27 -6.47 -18.72 -11.69
C ALA A 27 -5.59 -18.29 -12.85
N HIS A 28 -5.60 -16.99 -13.17
CA HIS A 28 -4.83 -16.40 -14.24
C HIS A 28 -4.38 -14.99 -13.86
N ALA A 29 -3.18 -14.60 -14.30
CA ALA A 29 -2.61 -13.28 -14.09
C ALA A 29 -2.04 -12.77 -15.41
N ASP A 30 -2.55 -11.62 -15.86
CA ASP A 30 -2.06 -10.87 -17.01
C ASP A 30 -1.63 -9.48 -16.52
N ALA A 31 -0.46 -9.43 -15.88
CA ALA A 31 0.08 -8.23 -15.26
C ALA A 31 1.59 -8.38 -14.99
N GLN A 32 2.31 -7.26 -15.00
CA GLN A 32 3.70 -7.20 -14.57
C GLN A 32 3.82 -7.01 -13.04
N PRO A 33 4.92 -7.47 -12.43
CA PRO A 33 5.18 -7.23 -11.01
C PRO A 33 5.14 -5.73 -10.66
N GLY A 34 4.37 -5.37 -9.63
CA GLY A 34 4.23 -4.00 -9.13
C GLY A 34 3.13 -3.16 -9.80
N GLU A 35 2.51 -3.65 -10.88
CA GLU A 35 1.42 -2.96 -11.57
C GLU A 35 0.14 -2.93 -10.73
N VAL A 36 -0.67 -1.89 -10.96
CA VAL A 36 -2.06 -1.87 -10.50
C VAL A 36 -2.89 -2.72 -11.44
N VAL A 37 -3.67 -3.64 -10.87
CA VAL A 37 -4.43 -4.65 -11.61
C VAL A 37 -5.90 -4.61 -11.22
N SER A 38 -6.77 -4.92 -12.18
CA SER A 38 -8.17 -5.22 -11.92
C SER A 38 -8.30 -6.68 -11.48
N VAL A 39 -8.79 -6.90 -10.26
CA VAL A 39 -9.14 -8.22 -9.75
C VAL A 39 -10.56 -8.56 -10.21
N GLN A 40 -10.69 -9.70 -10.88
CA GLN A 40 -11.95 -10.17 -11.45
C GLN A 40 -12.36 -11.53 -10.89
N SER A 41 -13.66 -11.76 -10.79
CA SER A 41 -14.22 -13.07 -10.45
C SER A 41 -13.94 -14.09 -11.57
N ALA A 42 -14.26 -15.36 -11.33
CA ALA A 42 -14.16 -16.39 -12.37
C ALA A 42 -15.05 -16.10 -13.59
N SER A 43 -16.15 -15.34 -13.44
CA SER A 43 -17.04 -14.93 -14.54
C SER A 43 -16.59 -13.63 -15.24
N GLY A 44 -15.48 -13.02 -14.83
CA GLY A 44 -14.95 -11.78 -15.41
C GLY A 44 -15.52 -10.50 -14.80
N GLU A 45 -16.35 -10.60 -13.76
CA GLU A 45 -16.87 -9.42 -13.03
C GLU A 45 -15.73 -8.72 -12.28
N HIS A 46 -15.62 -7.39 -12.42
CA HIS A 46 -14.66 -6.61 -11.63
C HIS A 46 -15.06 -6.57 -10.15
N LEU A 47 -14.11 -6.88 -9.27
CA LEU A 47 -14.32 -6.92 -7.83
C LEU A 47 -13.60 -5.79 -7.08
N ALA A 48 -12.34 -5.53 -7.45
CA ALA A 48 -11.49 -4.54 -6.80
C ALA A 48 -10.22 -4.24 -7.62
N TRP A 49 -9.51 -3.20 -7.22
CA TRP A 49 -8.15 -2.87 -7.66
C TRP A 49 -7.15 -3.26 -6.58
N GLY A 50 -5.98 -3.75 -7.00
CA GLY A 50 -4.84 -3.99 -6.12
C GLY A 50 -3.53 -3.83 -6.89
N TYR A 51 -2.39 -4.02 -6.23
CA TYR A 51 -1.13 -4.22 -6.94
C TYR A 51 -0.67 -5.67 -6.86
N TYR A 52 -0.04 -6.14 -7.95
CA TYR A 52 0.35 -7.54 -8.11
C TYR A 52 1.84 -7.78 -7.80
N ASN A 53 2.15 -8.90 -7.15
CA ASN A 53 3.52 -9.40 -6.99
C ASN A 53 3.53 -10.94 -7.10
N PRO A 54 4.02 -11.53 -8.21
CA PRO A 54 4.08 -12.99 -8.36
C PRO A 54 5.00 -13.68 -7.35
N GLN A 55 6.00 -12.98 -6.81
CA GLN A 55 7.00 -13.55 -5.91
C GLN A 55 6.48 -13.70 -4.46
N SER A 56 5.44 -12.96 -4.09
CA SER A 56 4.85 -13.00 -2.74
C SER A 56 3.80 -14.10 -2.63
N GLN A 57 3.62 -14.67 -1.43
CA GLN A 57 2.45 -15.51 -1.15
C GLN A 57 1.16 -14.70 -1.16
N ILE A 58 1.23 -13.41 -0.79
CA ILE A 58 0.15 -12.44 -0.92
C ILE A 58 0.33 -11.77 -2.29
N GLN A 59 -0.13 -12.45 -3.34
CA GLN A 59 0.14 -12.03 -4.72
C GLN A 59 -0.60 -10.74 -5.10
N VAL A 60 -1.74 -10.43 -4.49
CA VAL A 60 -2.39 -9.13 -4.68
C VAL A 60 -2.75 -8.53 -3.34
N ARG A 61 -2.38 -7.26 -3.16
CA ARG A 61 -2.85 -6.44 -2.04
C ARG A 61 -3.84 -5.42 -2.56
N LEU A 62 -5.06 -5.49 -2.06
CA LEU A 62 -6.19 -4.71 -2.51
C LEU A 62 -6.09 -3.27 -2.00
N LEU A 63 -6.38 -2.33 -2.89
CA LEU A 63 -6.32 -0.89 -2.66
C LEU A 63 -7.72 -0.30 -2.61
N ARG A 64 -8.55 -0.59 -3.62
CA ARG A 64 -9.80 0.14 -3.84
C ARG A 64 -10.88 -0.78 -4.38
N TRP A 65 -12.11 -0.61 -3.92
CA TRP A 65 -13.29 -1.27 -4.47
C TRP A 65 -14.07 -0.30 -5.36
N GLY A 66 -14.77 -0.85 -6.35
CA GLY A 66 -15.52 -0.08 -7.36
C GLY A 66 -14.72 0.16 -8.65
N GLU A 67 -15.38 0.76 -9.64
CA GLU A 67 -14.90 0.78 -11.03
C GLU A 67 -13.65 1.63 -11.27
N ALA A 68 -13.48 2.72 -10.51
CA ALA A 68 -12.39 3.66 -10.74
C ALA A 68 -11.06 3.16 -10.16
N GLN A 69 -10.00 3.22 -10.97
CA GLN A 69 -8.63 2.91 -10.54
C GLN A 69 -8.15 3.83 -9.39
N PRO A 70 -7.17 3.38 -8.58
CA PRO A 70 -6.49 4.22 -7.60
C PRO A 70 -5.53 5.19 -8.30
N ASP A 71 -6.05 6.37 -8.65
CA ASP A 71 -5.31 7.49 -9.24
C ASP A 71 -4.55 8.34 -8.20
N ARG A 72 -3.83 9.38 -8.66
CA ARG A 72 -3.10 10.30 -7.77
C ARG A 72 -3.99 10.86 -6.67
N ALA A 73 -5.21 11.27 -7.00
CA ALA A 73 -6.14 11.86 -6.04
C ALA A 73 -6.61 10.83 -5.01
N TRP A 74 -6.75 9.55 -5.38
CA TRP A 74 -7.05 8.48 -4.44
C TRP A 74 -5.92 8.28 -3.42
N TRP A 75 -4.66 8.20 -3.88
CA TRP A 75 -3.50 8.06 -3.00
C TRP A 75 -3.39 9.23 -2.02
N TRP A 76 -3.51 10.46 -2.53
CA TRP A 76 -3.55 11.67 -1.70
C TRP A 76 -4.58 11.58 -0.57
N ARG A 77 -5.83 11.24 -0.91
CA ARG A 77 -6.92 11.11 0.08
C ARG A 77 -6.64 10.00 1.10
N GLN A 78 -5.99 8.91 0.72
CA GLN A 78 -5.64 7.86 1.69
C GLN A 78 -4.58 8.34 2.68
N LEU A 79 -3.55 9.03 2.19
CA LEU A 79 -2.50 9.62 3.03
C LEU A 79 -3.09 10.66 3.98
N GLU A 80 -3.87 11.61 3.45
CA GLU A 80 -4.53 12.66 4.22
C GLU A 80 -5.45 12.07 5.31
N ARG A 81 -6.24 11.04 4.98
CA ARG A 81 -7.08 10.34 5.96
C ARG A 81 -6.25 9.71 7.07
N ALA A 82 -5.18 9.00 6.73
CA ALA A 82 -4.32 8.32 7.69
C ALA A 82 -3.66 9.34 8.64
N ILE A 83 -3.10 10.43 8.11
CA ILE A 83 -2.50 11.53 8.86
C ILE A 83 -3.52 12.20 9.77
N SER A 84 -4.68 12.58 9.24
CA SER A 84 -5.73 13.27 10.00
C SER A 84 -6.24 12.43 11.17
N ALA A 85 -6.28 11.11 11.02
CA ALA A 85 -6.67 10.21 12.11
C ALA A 85 -5.72 10.26 13.31
N ARG A 86 -4.48 10.78 13.16
CA ARG A 86 -3.51 10.93 14.24
C ARG A 86 -3.57 12.29 14.93
N ALA A 87 -4.28 13.27 14.38
CA ALA A 87 -4.36 14.62 14.96
C ALA A 87 -4.72 14.63 16.46
N PRO A 88 -5.65 13.79 16.98
CA PRO A 88 -5.94 13.74 18.41
C PRO A 88 -4.76 13.31 19.29
N LEU A 89 -3.83 12.50 18.77
CA LEU A 89 -2.65 12.03 19.49
C LEU A 89 -1.57 13.11 19.64
N LEU A 90 -1.59 14.11 18.75
CA LEU A 90 -0.62 15.21 18.72
C LEU A 90 -1.19 16.51 19.33
N ALA A 91 -2.50 16.53 19.62
CA ALA A 91 -3.24 17.75 19.94
C ALA A 91 -2.77 18.48 21.21
N ASP A 92 -2.26 17.74 22.19
CA ASP A 92 -1.80 18.31 23.47
C ASP A 92 -0.32 18.76 23.46
N GLY A 93 0.38 18.55 22.33
CA GLY A 93 1.78 18.95 22.14
C GLY A 93 2.80 18.20 23.02
N ARG A 94 2.40 17.17 23.77
CA ARG A 94 3.33 16.40 24.64
C ARG A 94 4.22 15.47 23.84
N THR A 95 3.82 15.12 22.62
CA THR A 95 4.61 14.31 21.69
C THR A 95 4.55 14.90 20.29
N SER A 96 5.68 14.82 19.59
CA SER A 96 5.81 15.07 18.16
C SER A 96 6.15 13.78 17.39
N THR A 97 6.01 12.64 18.06
CA THR A 97 6.33 11.32 17.51
C THR A 97 5.08 10.45 17.46
N VAL A 98 4.77 9.92 16.28
CA VAL A 98 3.59 9.08 16.04
C VAL A 98 3.75 8.23 14.79
N ARG A 99 3.12 7.06 14.76
CA ARG A 99 2.89 6.33 13.51
C ARG A 99 1.76 6.98 12.71
N LEU A 100 2.11 7.72 11.66
CA LEU A 100 1.17 8.37 10.76
C LEU A 100 0.42 7.37 9.89
N ILE A 101 1.13 6.35 9.39
CA ILE A 101 0.57 5.34 8.49
C ILE A 101 0.98 3.95 8.96
N ASN A 102 0.01 3.07 9.10
CA ASN A 102 0.13 1.70 9.59
C ASN A 102 -0.44 0.70 8.57
N ALA A 103 0.14 0.72 7.37
CA ALA A 103 -0.08 -0.26 6.31
C ALA A 103 -1.57 -0.54 5.98
N GLU A 104 -1.98 -1.80 5.94
CA GLU A 104 -3.34 -2.24 5.62
C GLU A 104 -4.40 -1.60 6.53
N SER A 105 -4.10 -1.33 7.80
CA SER A 105 -5.05 -0.72 8.74
C SER A 105 -5.45 0.70 8.34
N ASP A 106 -4.60 1.38 7.56
CA ASP A 106 -4.89 2.72 7.01
C ASP A 106 -5.30 2.68 5.53
N GLY A 107 -5.48 1.49 4.95
CA GLY A 107 -5.83 1.32 3.54
C GLY A 107 -4.66 1.55 2.58
N LEU A 108 -3.43 1.49 3.08
CA LEU A 108 -2.19 1.67 2.31
C LEU A 108 -1.29 0.44 2.49
N PRO A 109 -1.67 -0.74 1.95
CA PRO A 109 -0.96 -1.99 2.19
C PRO A 109 0.54 -1.85 1.94
N GLY A 110 1.36 -2.27 2.91
CA GLY A 110 2.81 -2.22 2.79
C GLY A 110 3.49 -0.85 2.96
N LEU A 111 2.75 0.23 3.24
CA LEU A 111 3.34 1.52 3.58
C LEU A 111 3.28 1.74 5.09
N VAL A 112 4.43 1.92 5.72
CA VAL A 112 4.53 2.37 7.11
C VAL A 112 5.24 3.71 7.13
N VAL A 113 4.70 4.67 7.88
CA VAL A 113 5.32 5.98 8.06
C VAL A 113 5.23 6.37 9.52
N ASP A 114 6.40 6.55 10.14
CA ASP A 114 6.55 7.08 11.48
C ASP A 114 7.08 8.52 11.39
N GLN A 115 6.47 9.43 12.14
CA GLN A 115 6.95 10.80 12.29
C GLN A 115 7.76 10.91 13.57
N TYR A 116 8.94 11.54 13.48
CA TYR A 116 9.81 11.88 14.61
C TYR A 116 10.14 13.37 14.53
N GLY A 117 9.33 14.20 15.20
CA GLY A 117 9.46 15.65 15.10
C GLY A 117 9.21 16.13 13.67
N GLU A 118 10.21 16.78 13.08
CA GLU A 118 10.13 17.33 11.72
C GLU A 118 10.51 16.34 10.62
N TRP A 119 10.81 15.08 10.96
CA TRP A 119 11.25 14.06 10.00
C TRP A 119 10.26 12.91 9.89
N LEU A 120 10.16 12.36 8.69
CA LEU A 120 9.40 11.14 8.43
C LEU A 120 10.35 9.96 8.20
N VAL A 121 10.02 8.81 8.76
CA VAL A 121 10.67 7.53 8.49
C VAL A 121 9.69 6.66 7.73
N LEU A 122 10.00 6.36 6.47
CA LEU A 122 9.17 5.57 5.57
C LEU A 122 9.71 4.14 5.46
N GLN A 123 8.83 3.15 5.55
CA GLN A 123 9.12 1.78 5.17
C GLN A 123 8.22 1.37 4.02
N ALA A 124 8.83 0.99 2.91
CA ALA A 124 8.16 0.36 1.78
C ALA A 124 8.31 -1.15 1.94
N LEU A 125 7.27 -1.85 2.36
CA LEU A 125 7.37 -3.27 2.70
C LEU A 125 6.90 -4.20 1.58
N THR A 126 6.37 -3.64 0.49
CA THR A 126 5.77 -4.39 -0.63
C THR A 126 6.26 -3.83 -1.96
N LEU A 127 6.26 -4.66 -3.00
CA LEU A 127 6.72 -4.24 -4.33
C LEU A 127 5.94 -3.04 -4.88
N GLY A 128 4.62 -3.01 -4.63
CA GLY A 128 3.77 -1.90 -5.05
C GLY A 128 4.16 -0.57 -4.39
N ILE A 129 4.46 -0.56 -3.10
CA ILE A 129 4.87 0.67 -2.42
C ILE A 129 6.32 1.04 -2.77
N ASP A 130 7.22 0.06 -2.88
CA ASP A 130 8.63 0.32 -3.21
C ASP A 130 8.79 1.02 -4.56
N GLY A 131 8.05 0.60 -5.59
CA GLY A 131 8.05 1.25 -6.89
C GLY A 131 7.43 2.66 -6.91
N ARG A 132 6.76 3.08 -5.82
CA ARG A 132 6.06 4.38 -5.70
C ARG A 132 6.59 5.25 -4.57
N LYS A 133 7.63 4.82 -3.84
CA LYS A 133 8.04 5.44 -2.57
C LYS A 133 8.49 6.89 -2.69
N ALA A 134 9.19 7.26 -3.76
CA ALA A 134 9.62 8.64 -4.00
C ALA A 134 8.41 9.57 -4.19
N TRP A 135 7.46 9.16 -5.04
CA TRP A 135 6.22 9.88 -5.27
C TRP A 135 5.34 9.97 -4.02
N LEU A 136 5.27 8.91 -3.21
CA LEU A 136 4.57 8.94 -1.92
C LEU A 136 5.27 9.84 -0.90
N ALA A 137 6.61 9.86 -0.88
CA ALA A 137 7.40 10.74 -0.03
C ALA A 137 7.14 12.22 -0.36
N GLU A 138 7.08 12.59 -1.64
CA GLU A 138 6.71 13.95 -2.08
C GLU A 138 5.34 14.37 -1.53
N MET A 139 4.31 13.53 -1.70
CA MET A 139 2.97 13.82 -1.15
C MET A 139 2.97 13.95 0.37
N LEU A 140 3.73 13.10 1.06
CA LEU A 140 3.85 13.14 2.51
C LEU A 140 4.48 14.46 2.97
N LEU A 141 5.51 14.94 2.28
CA LEU A 141 6.12 16.24 2.56
C LEU A 141 5.11 17.38 2.37
N GLU A 142 4.36 17.36 1.26
CA GLU A 142 3.30 18.35 1.01
C GLU A 142 2.21 18.34 2.10
N LEU A 143 1.78 17.14 2.53
CA LEU A 143 0.69 16.97 3.51
C LEU A 143 1.10 17.29 4.95
N THR A 144 2.36 17.07 5.30
CA THR A 144 2.83 17.17 6.71
C THR A 144 3.67 18.41 6.98
N GLY A 145 4.26 19.02 5.95
CA GLY A 145 5.26 20.07 6.12
C GLY A 145 6.57 19.59 6.75
N ALA A 146 6.81 18.27 6.79
CA ALA A 146 8.06 17.70 7.30
C ALA A 146 9.28 18.19 6.49
N ARG A 147 10.46 18.19 7.11
CA ARG A 147 11.72 18.63 6.50
C ARG A 147 12.33 17.62 5.54
N GLY A 148 11.98 16.35 5.68
CA GLY A 148 12.52 15.28 4.86
C GLY A 148 11.96 13.91 5.21
N VAL A 149 12.17 12.97 4.30
CA VAL A 149 11.79 11.57 4.45
C VAL A 149 13.07 10.71 4.43
N TRP A 150 13.20 9.82 5.40
CA TRP A 150 14.25 8.82 5.44
C TRP A 150 13.64 7.43 5.24
N GLU A 151 14.15 6.66 4.29
CA GLU A 151 13.77 5.27 4.10
C GLU A 151 14.43 4.35 5.15
N ARG A 152 13.63 3.52 5.81
CA ARG A 152 14.06 2.38 6.65
C ARG A 152 13.39 1.09 6.18
N SER A 153 13.66 0.74 4.94
CA SER A 153 13.21 -0.49 4.29
C SER A 153 14.26 -1.60 4.45
N ASP A 154 14.77 -1.78 5.66
CA ASP A 154 15.80 -2.76 6.04
C ASP A 154 15.24 -4.00 6.74
N GLU A 155 13.92 -4.18 6.70
CA GLU A 155 13.21 -5.33 7.24
C GLU A 155 13.40 -6.61 6.41
N SER A 156 13.55 -7.75 7.10
CA SER A 156 13.74 -9.05 6.44
C SER A 156 12.55 -9.49 5.58
N VAL A 157 11.35 -8.97 5.89
CA VAL A 157 10.10 -9.25 5.15
C VAL A 157 10.18 -8.86 3.67
N ARG A 158 11.01 -7.88 3.30
CA ARG A 158 11.20 -7.46 1.90
C ARG A 158 11.72 -8.57 1.00
N LYS A 159 12.45 -9.55 1.56
CA LYS A 159 12.90 -10.74 0.82
C LYS A 159 11.72 -11.57 0.32
N LEU A 160 10.61 -11.63 1.06
CA LEU A 160 9.38 -12.32 0.67
C LEU A 160 8.65 -11.62 -0.49
N GLU A 161 8.98 -10.35 -0.74
CA GLU A 161 8.44 -9.54 -1.82
C GLU A 161 9.42 -9.42 -3.00
N GLY A 162 10.56 -10.12 -2.96
CA GLY A 162 11.60 -10.07 -4.00
C GLY A 162 12.46 -8.81 -3.99
N LEU A 163 12.40 -8.04 -2.89
CA LEU A 163 13.04 -6.73 -2.79
C LEU A 163 14.37 -6.79 -2.03
N ARG A 164 15.31 -5.94 -2.43
CA ARG A 164 16.52 -5.66 -1.66
C ARG A 164 16.19 -4.75 -0.47
N MET A 165 16.98 -4.85 0.60
CA MET A 165 16.93 -3.88 1.69
C MET A 165 17.41 -2.51 1.20
N ALA A 166 16.82 -1.43 1.71
CA ALA A 166 17.16 -0.07 1.36
C ALA A 166 17.06 0.85 2.60
N SER A 167 18.00 1.78 2.72
CA SER A 167 18.01 2.81 3.76
C SER A 167 18.76 4.03 3.23
N GLY A 168 18.23 5.21 3.49
CA GLY A 168 18.78 6.45 2.96
C GLY A 168 17.73 7.56 2.85
N PRO A 169 18.14 8.78 2.46
CA PRO A 169 17.19 9.84 2.16
C PRO A 169 16.36 9.47 0.92
N LEU A 170 15.07 9.85 0.94
CA LEU A 170 14.18 9.83 -0.23
C LEU A 170 13.98 11.22 -0.78
#